data_AF-K5WAE6-F1
#
_entry.id   AF-K5WAE6-F1
#
_cell.length_a   1.000
_cell.length_b   1.000
_cell.length_c   1.000
_cell.angle_alpha   90.00
_cell.angle_beta   90.00
_cell.angle_gamma   90.00
#
_symmetry.space_group_name_H-M   'P 1'
#
loop_
_entity.id
_entity.type
_entity.pdbx_description
1 polymer ?
#
loop_
_entity_poly.entity_id
_entity_poly.type
_entity_poly.pdbx_seq_one_letter_code
_entity_poly.pdbx_strand_id
1 'polypeptide(L)'
;MFRKATVDESLFPPKCCQLEIPSGQARERLDIELMLLFDRKALEFGTANKLYCSEPRCSAFIGPATDEASWLECPDCSALTCGCCKSAAHPGTACSDTDDLNNMAKDMREKQGWQRCFSCHHMVELSVGCYHIICACKAQFCYLCGAKWKECGCPQFAVPPDII
;
A
#
# COMPACT_ATOMS: atom_id res chain seq x y z
N MET A 1 -17.47 2.65 -14.94
CA MET A 1 -16.26 3.38 -14.52
C MET A 1 -16.08 3.36 -13.01
N PHE A 2 -16.98 3.96 -12.22
CA PHE A 2 -16.93 3.93 -10.75
C PHE A 2 -16.80 2.52 -10.16
N ARG A 3 -17.62 1.56 -10.61
CA ARG A 3 -17.51 0.13 -10.21
C ARG A 3 -16.16 -0.53 -10.54
N LYS A 4 -15.46 -0.09 -11.59
CA LYS A 4 -14.11 -0.61 -11.87
C LYS A 4 -13.09 -0.01 -10.90
N ALA A 5 -13.23 1.28 -10.61
CA ALA A 5 -12.40 1.98 -9.63
C ALA A 5 -12.63 1.55 -8.18
N THR A 6 -13.67 0.74 -7.87
CA THR A 6 -13.83 0.10 -6.55
C THR A 6 -13.08 -1.23 -6.43
N VAL A 7 -12.54 -1.74 -7.54
CA VAL A 7 -11.81 -3.02 -7.61
C VAL A 7 -10.35 -2.78 -7.93
N ASP A 8 -10.08 -1.92 -8.92
CA ASP A 8 -8.74 -1.59 -9.39
C ASP A 8 -8.30 -0.22 -8.86
N GLU A 9 -7.38 -0.24 -7.90
CA GLU A 9 -6.80 0.95 -7.27
C GLU A 9 -6.06 1.85 -8.29
N SER A 10 -5.55 1.30 -9.41
CA SER A 10 -4.90 2.10 -10.46
C SER A 10 -5.89 3.03 -11.18
N LEU A 11 -7.18 2.70 -11.14
CA LEU A 11 -8.26 3.50 -11.71
C LEU A 11 -8.86 4.49 -10.70
N PHE A 12 -8.28 4.57 -9.49
CA PHE A 12 -8.73 5.45 -8.43
C PHE A 12 -7.84 6.71 -8.28
N PRO A 13 -8.42 7.92 -8.15
CA PRO A 13 -9.84 8.22 -8.31
C PRO A 13 -10.31 8.16 -9.77
N PRO A 14 -11.61 7.97 -10.05
CA PRO A 14 -12.14 7.95 -11.41
C PRO A 14 -11.90 9.29 -12.13
N LYS A 15 -11.28 9.24 -13.32
CA LYS A 15 -10.96 10.42 -14.16
C LYS A 15 -11.60 10.38 -15.54
N CYS A 16 -12.19 11.48 -15.98
CA CYS A 16 -12.63 11.68 -17.36
C CYS A 16 -11.75 12.75 -18.00
N CYS A 17 -11.16 12.48 -19.17
CA CYS A 17 -10.25 13.43 -19.84
C CYS A 17 -9.12 13.95 -18.92
N GLN A 18 -8.55 13.08 -18.08
CA GLN A 18 -7.53 13.39 -17.06
C GLN A 18 -7.99 14.25 -15.89
N LEU A 19 -9.25 14.69 -15.86
CA LEU A 19 -9.85 15.43 -14.76
C LEU A 19 -10.56 14.47 -13.82
N GLU A 20 -10.30 14.60 -12.51
CA GLU A 20 -11.05 13.87 -11.48
C GLU A 20 -12.52 14.23 -11.57
N ILE A 21 -13.38 13.22 -11.54
CA ILE A 21 -14.82 13.44 -11.56
C ILE A 21 -15.23 13.92 -10.15
N PRO A 22 -15.83 15.11 -10.00
CA PRO A 22 -16.28 15.59 -8.70
C PRO A 22 -17.27 14.62 -8.06
N SER A 23 -16.98 14.18 -6.84
CA SER A 23 -17.77 13.18 -6.13
C SER A 23 -19.23 13.59 -5.98
N GLY A 24 -19.52 14.88 -5.78
CA GLY A 24 -20.90 15.40 -5.69
C GLY A 24 -21.75 15.10 -6.92
N GLN A 25 -21.25 15.41 -8.13
CA GLN A 25 -22.00 15.19 -9.38
C GLN A 25 -22.13 13.70 -9.73
N ALA A 26 -21.13 12.90 -9.36
CA ALA A 26 -21.19 11.45 -9.56
C ALA A 26 -22.23 10.80 -8.63
N ARG A 27 -22.27 11.19 -7.36
CA ARG A 27 -23.15 10.60 -6.33
C ARG A 27 -24.63 10.69 -6.68
N GLU A 28 -25.07 11.74 -7.36
CA GLU A 28 -26.47 11.90 -7.80
C GLU A 28 -26.91 10.87 -8.86
N ARG A 29 -25.96 10.19 -9.51
CA ARG A 29 -26.21 9.24 -10.61
C ARG A 29 -25.80 7.81 -10.30
N LEU A 30 -25.20 7.58 -9.14
CA LEU A 30 -24.80 6.25 -8.68
C LEU A 30 -25.91 5.65 -7.83
N ASP A 31 -26.08 4.33 -7.94
CA ASP A 31 -26.90 3.60 -6.98
C ASP A 31 -26.29 3.71 -5.57
N ILE A 32 -27.15 3.70 -4.55
CA ILE A 32 -26.74 3.91 -3.14
C ILE A 32 -25.69 2.88 -2.71
N GLU A 33 -25.85 1.64 -3.16
CA GLU A 33 -24.92 0.55 -2.84
C GLU A 33 -23.52 0.82 -3.40
N LEU A 34 -23.43 1.21 -4.67
CA LEU A 34 -22.18 1.56 -5.34
C LEU A 34 -21.55 2.82 -4.73
N MET A 35 -22.35 3.79 -4.30
CA MET A 35 -21.86 4.97 -3.59
C MET A 35 -21.20 4.59 -2.25
N LEU A 36 -21.88 3.79 -1.43
CA LEU A 36 -21.34 3.30 -0.15
C LEU A 36 -20.09 2.43 -0.35
N LEU A 37 -20.07 1.59 -1.38
CA LEU A 37 -18.89 0.81 -1.75
C LEU A 37 -17.73 1.74 -2.17
N PHE A 38 -18.02 2.76 -2.98
CA PHE A 38 -17.02 3.73 -3.43
C PHE A 38 -16.41 4.50 -2.26
N ASP A 39 -17.22 4.98 -1.31
CA ASP A 39 -16.73 5.70 -0.14
C ASP A 39 -15.86 4.80 0.76
N ARG A 40 -16.23 3.52 0.95
CA ARG A 40 -15.38 2.54 1.66
C ARG A 40 -14.05 2.31 0.95
N LYS A 41 -14.07 2.14 -0.38
CA LYS A 41 -12.86 1.94 -1.18
C LYS A 41 -11.99 3.20 -1.24
N ALA A 42 -12.59 4.39 -1.19
CA ALA A 42 -11.86 5.64 -1.08
C ALA A 42 -11.04 5.71 0.23
N LEU A 43 -11.62 5.28 1.35
CA LEU A 43 -10.90 5.18 2.62
C LEU A 43 -9.79 4.12 2.57
N GLU A 44 -10.10 2.93 2.05
CA GLU A 44 -9.13 1.85 1.89
C GLU A 44 -7.94 2.28 1.04
N PHE A 45 -8.18 2.82 -0.16
CA PHE A 45 -7.13 3.23 -1.09
C PHE A 45 -6.39 4.49 -0.66
N GLY A 46 -7.04 5.37 0.10
CA GLY A 46 -6.40 6.54 0.71
C GLY A 46 -5.51 6.18 1.91
N THR A 47 -5.63 4.97 2.47
CA THR A 47 -4.84 4.56 3.64
C THR A 47 -3.46 4.05 3.20
N ALA A 48 -2.39 4.68 3.67
CA ALA A 48 -1.02 4.34 3.28
C ALA A 48 -0.62 2.93 3.75
N ASN A 49 -0.64 2.67 5.06
CA ASN A 49 -0.32 1.36 5.61
C ASN A 49 -1.62 0.63 5.98
N LYS A 50 -2.21 -0.09 5.02
CA LYS A 50 -3.51 -0.75 5.18
C LYS A 50 -3.39 -2.00 6.06
N LEU A 51 -4.39 -2.21 6.89
CA LEU A 51 -4.64 -3.43 7.64
C LEU A 51 -5.87 -4.14 7.08
N TYR A 52 -5.69 -5.40 6.74
CA TYR A 52 -6.73 -6.29 6.28
C TYR A 52 -6.96 -7.38 7.32
N CYS A 53 -8.17 -7.92 7.36
CA CYS A 53 -8.49 -9.05 8.20
C CYS A 53 -7.57 -10.24 7.88
N SER A 54 -6.94 -10.78 8.91
CA SER A 54 -6.06 -11.95 8.80
C SER A 54 -6.79 -13.24 8.43
N GLU A 55 -8.12 -13.30 8.54
CA GLU A 55 -8.93 -14.43 8.08
C GLU A 55 -8.93 -14.47 6.54
N PRO A 56 -8.34 -15.51 5.90
CA PRO A 56 -8.17 -15.54 4.44
C PRO A 56 -9.46 -15.52 3.64
N ARG A 57 -10.57 -16.00 4.21
CA ARG A 57 -11.88 -15.94 3.54
C ARG A 57 -12.57 -14.60 3.65
N CYS A 58 -12.13 -13.74 4.58
CA CYS A 58 -12.71 -12.44 4.82
C CYS A 58 -11.90 -11.35 4.11
N SER A 59 -10.63 -11.17 4.49
CA SER A 59 -9.72 -10.13 3.96
C SER A 59 -10.33 -8.71 3.90
N ALA A 60 -11.35 -8.43 4.72
CA ALA A 60 -11.97 -7.12 4.77
C ALA A 60 -10.97 -6.06 5.26
N PHE A 61 -11.08 -4.85 4.71
CA PHE A 61 -10.29 -3.71 5.19
C PHE A 61 -10.74 -3.31 6.59
N ILE A 62 -9.80 -3.27 7.54
CA ILE A 62 -10.05 -2.93 8.94
C ILE A 62 -9.74 -1.45 9.19
N GLY A 63 -8.66 -0.93 8.59
CA GLY A 63 -8.19 0.43 8.85
C GLY A 63 -6.69 0.59 8.59
N PRO A 64 -6.07 1.65 9.12
CA PRO A 64 -4.61 1.75 9.16
C PRO A 64 -4.00 0.71 10.10
N ALA A 65 -2.85 0.18 9.72
CA ALA A 65 -1.98 -0.58 10.61
C ALA A 65 -1.42 0.32 11.71
N THR A 66 -1.02 -0.28 12.84
CA THR A 66 -0.49 0.42 14.02
C THR A 66 1.00 0.16 14.16
N ASP A 67 1.71 1.09 14.79
CA ASP A 67 3.15 0.93 15.03
C ASP A 67 3.39 -0.07 16.18
N GLU A 68 2.53 -0.06 17.20
CA GLU A 68 2.58 -0.99 18.33
C GLU A 68 1.57 -2.13 18.20
N ALA A 69 1.82 -3.22 18.94
CA ALA A 69 0.91 -4.37 18.99
C ALA A 69 -0.47 -3.95 19.55
N SER A 70 -1.48 -4.02 18.68
CA SER A 70 -2.88 -3.76 18.99
C SER A 70 -3.76 -4.84 18.37
N TRP A 71 -4.93 -5.11 18.95
CA TRP A 71 -5.87 -6.11 18.46
C TRP A 71 -7.10 -5.42 17.88
N LEU A 72 -7.18 -5.38 16.56
CA LEU A 72 -8.26 -4.72 15.84
C LEU A 72 -9.28 -5.76 15.38
N GLU A 73 -10.54 -5.53 15.73
CA GLU A 73 -11.65 -6.40 15.37
C GLU A 73 -12.11 -6.12 13.93
N CYS A 74 -12.28 -7.19 13.16
CA CYS A 74 -12.83 -7.10 11.82
C CYS A 74 -14.34 -6.83 11.87
N PRO A 75 -14.86 -5.78 11.20
CA PRO A 75 -16.28 -5.46 11.21
C PRO A 75 -17.17 -6.51 10.52
N ASP A 76 -16.58 -7.33 9.63
CA ASP A 76 -17.32 -8.27 8.80
C ASP A 76 -17.40 -9.69 9.39
N CYS A 77 -16.41 -10.10 10.19
CA CYS A 77 -16.32 -11.47 10.72
C CYS A 77 -15.90 -11.56 12.20
N SER A 78 -15.70 -10.42 12.87
CA SER A 78 -15.24 -10.33 14.28
C SER A 78 -13.90 -10.99 14.60
N ALA A 79 -13.14 -11.45 13.59
CA ALA A 79 -11.78 -11.94 13.80
C ALA A 79 -10.86 -10.79 14.25
N LEU A 80 -10.00 -11.06 15.23
CA LEU A 80 -9.01 -10.11 15.74
C LEU A 80 -7.70 -10.22 14.96
N THR A 81 -7.20 -9.09 14.46
CA THR A 81 -5.94 -8.99 13.72
C THR A 81 -4.97 -8.07 14.45
N CYS A 82 -3.69 -8.43 14.48
CA CYS A 82 -2.63 -7.58 15.00
C CYS A 82 -2.43 -6.37 14.10
N GLY A 83 -2.59 -5.16 14.63
CA GLY A 83 -2.35 -3.93 13.88
C GLY A 83 -0.88 -3.72 13.46
N CYS A 84 0.07 -4.29 14.20
CA CYS A 84 1.51 -4.16 13.96
C CYS A 84 2.04 -5.15 12.92
N CYS A 85 1.92 -6.46 13.20
CA CYS A 85 2.47 -7.50 12.32
C CYS A 85 1.50 -7.98 11.23
N LYS A 86 0.21 -7.55 11.29
CA LYS A 86 -0.88 -7.92 10.36
C LYS A 86 -1.32 -9.39 10.39
N SER A 87 -0.78 -10.18 11.31
CA SER A 87 -1.18 -11.57 11.59
C SER A 87 -2.46 -11.64 12.44
N ALA A 88 -3.00 -12.85 12.66
CA ALA A 88 -4.04 -13.06 13.66
C ALA A 88 -3.56 -12.56 15.05
N ALA A 89 -4.50 -12.06 15.87
CA ALA A 89 -4.16 -11.54 17.19
C ALA A 89 -3.48 -12.60 18.07
N HIS A 90 -2.42 -12.19 18.77
CA HIS A 90 -1.54 -13.08 19.54
C HIS A 90 -1.24 -12.50 20.93
N PRO A 91 -2.26 -12.36 21.81
CA PRO A 91 -2.10 -11.75 23.12
C PRO A 91 -1.06 -12.49 23.97
N GLY A 92 -0.25 -11.73 24.71
CA GLY A 92 0.80 -12.29 25.58
C GLY A 92 2.03 -12.83 24.83
N THR A 93 2.02 -12.84 23.50
CA THR A 93 3.19 -13.11 22.66
C THR A 93 3.61 -11.81 22.02
N ALA A 94 4.91 -11.50 22.03
CA ALA A 94 5.43 -10.40 21.21
C ALA A 94 4.99 -10.62 19.75
N CYS A 95 4.83 -9.54 18.98
CA CYS A 95 4.86 -9.73 17.53
C CYS A 95 6.10 -10.55 17.26
N SER A 96 5.95 -11.73 16.65
CA SER A 96 7.12 -12.45 16.15
C SER A 96 7.83 -11.41 15.34
N ASP A 97 8.99 -10.96 15.81
CA ASP A 97 9.71 -9.93 15.10
C ASP A 97 9.73 -10.41 13.68
N THR A 98 9.39 -9.49 12.81
CA THR A 98 9.36 -9.71 11.38
C THR A 98 10.78 -9.98 10.89
N ASP A 99 11.63 -10.72 11.62
CA ASP A 99 12.88 -11.25 11.14
C ASP A 99 12.61 -12.16 9.97
N ASP A 100 11.62 -13.05 9.95
CA ASP A 100 11.43 -13.86 8.73
C ASP A 100 10.93 -13.05 7.52
N LEU A 101 10.01 -12.10 7.70
CA LEU A 101 9.50 -11.26 6.60
C LEU A 101 10.41 -10.08 6.24
N ASN A 102 11.09 -9.45 7.20
CA ASN A 102 12.13 -8.44 6.95
C ASN A 102 13.42 -9.09 6.48
N ASN A 103 13.80 -10.29 6.95
CA ASN A 103 14.94 -11.04 6.39
C ASN A 103 14.59 -11.59 5.02
N MET A 104 13.36 -12.06 4.75
CA MET A 104 12.92 -12.35 3.36
C MET A 104 12.90 -11.09 2.51
N ALA A 105 12.40 -9.96 3.01
CA ALA A 105 12.44 -8.70 2.29
C ALA A 105 13.89 -8.23 2.07
N LYS A 106 14.79 -8.42 3.04
CA LYS A 106 16.22 -8.11 2.95
C LYS A 106 16.93 -9.02 1.96
N ASP A 107 16.66 -10.32 2.00
CA ASP A 107 17.13 -11.30 1.03
C ASP A 107 16.62 -10.99 -0.38
N MET A 108 15.36 -10.56 -0.53
CA MET A 108 14.83 -10.15 -1.84
C MET A 108 15.39 -8.81 -2.30
N ARG A 109 15.64 -7.86 -1.38
CA ARG A 109 16.39 -6.63 -1.68
C ARG A 109 17.80 -6.96 -2.19
N GLU A 110 18.47 -7.92 -1.56
CA GLU A 110 19.86 -8.29 -1.88
C GLU A 110 19.96 -9.19 -3.12
N LYS A 111 19.00 -10.10 -3.34
CA LYS A 111 19.03 -11.08 -4.45
C LYS A 111 18.29 -10.63 -5.70
N GLN A 112 17.19 -9.90 -5.56
CA GLN A 112 16.32 -9.46 -6.68
C GLN A 112 16.29 -7.94 -6.86
N GLY A 113 16.94 -7.18 -5.98
CA GLY A 113 17.03 -5.73 -6.08
C GLY A 113 15.76 -4.97 -5.69
N TRP A 114 14.72 -5.65 -5.21
CA TRP A 114 13.44 -5.01 -4.84
C TRP A 114 13.62 -3.94 -3.76
N GLN A 115 12.71 -2.97 -3.67
CA GLN A 115 12.77 -1.91 -2.66
C GLN A 115 11.42 -1.73 -1.95
N ARG A 116 11.46 -1.41 -0.67
CA ARG A 116 10.27 -1.17 0.16
C ARG A 116 9.96 0.32 0.23
N CYS A 117 8.70 0.70 -0.01
CA CYS A 117 8.26 2.07 0.21
C CYS A 117 8.36 2.44 1.69
N PHE A 118 8.98 3.59 2.00
CA PHE A 118 9.12 4.06 3.39
C PHE A 118 7.78 4.41 4.05
N SER A 119 6.73 4.67 3.27
CA SER A 119 5.45 5.16 3.79
C SER A 119 4.41 4.05 3.94
N CYS A 120 4.22 3.23 2.90
CA CYS A 120 3.19 2.17 2.92
C CYS A 120 3.77 0.77 3.06
N HIS A 121 5.10 0.64 3.07
CA HIS A 121 5.79 -0.65 3.19
C HIS A 121 5.54 -1.65 2.05
N HIS A 122 4.92 -1.22 0.94
CA HIS A 122 4.77 -2.04 -0.26
C HIS A 122 6.13 -2.32 -0.90
N MET A 123 6.30 -3.55 -1.39
CA MET A 123 7.49 -3.96 -2.14
C MET A 123 7.36 -3.53 -3.60
N VAL A 124 8.43 -2.96 -4.15
CA VAL A 124 8.49 -2.45 -5.51
C VAL A 124 9.67 -3.07 -6.24
N GLU A 125 9.41 -3.60 -7.42
CA GLU A 125 10.42 -4.03 -8.38
C GLU A 125 10.69 -2.91 -9.39
N LEU A 126 11.96 -2.67 -9.73
CA LEU A 126 12.36 -1.79 -10.81
C LEU A 126 12.98 -2.64 -11.90
N SER A 127 12.25 -2.82 -13.01
CA SER A 127 12.74 -3.60 -14.13
C SER A 127 13.82 -2.83 -14.91
N VAL A 128 13.58 -1.54 -15.22
CA VAL A 128 14.50 -0.65 -15.94
C VAL A 128 14.18 0.82 -15.62
N GLY A 129 15.18 1.72 -15.72
CA GLY A 129 14.95 3.16 -15.78
C GLY A 129 15.54 3.99 -14.63
N CYS A 130 14.81 5.05 -14.25
CA CYS A 130 15.19 5.99 -13.19
C CYS A 130 14.97 5.39 -11.81
N TYR A 131 15.79 5.77 -10.83
CA TYR A 131 15.62 5.43 -9.43
C TYR A 131 14.55 6.27 -8.72
N HIS A 132 13.83 7.15 -9.43
CA HIS A 132 12.66 7.85 -8.93
C HIS A 132 11.44 6.94 -8.98
N ILE A 133 10.99 6.46 -7.82
CA ILE A 133 9.78 5.64 -7.73
C ILE A 133 8.64 6.48 -7.19
N ILE A 134 7.46 6.33 -7.81
CA ILE A 134 6.19 6.79 -7.28
C ILE A 134 5.39 5.55 -6.88
N CYS A 135 5.22 5.35 -5.58
CA CYS A 135 4.48 4.21 -5.05
C CYS A 135 2.97 4.32 -5.38
N ALA A 136 2.23 3.21 -5.29
CA ALA A 136 0.77 3.22 -5.35
C ALA A 136 0.15 4.20 -4.33
N CYS A 137 0.72 4.29 -3.12
CA CYS A 137 0.33 5.26 -2.08
C CYS A 137 0.76 6.72 -2.38
N LYS A 138 1.29 7.00 -3.57
CA LYS A 138 1.79 8.30 -4.07
C LYS A 138 3.07 8.82 -3.41
N ALA A 139 3.60 8.14 -2.39
CA ALA A 139 4.90 8.47 -1.85
C ALA A 139 5.99 8.33 -2.92
N GLN A 140 6.89 9.32 -2.97
CA GLN A 140 8.00 9.35 -3.91
C GLN A 140 9.30 9.06 -3.17
N PHE A 141 10.05 8.06 -3.63
CA PHE A 141 11.26 7.62 -2.95
C PHE A 141 12.34 7.17 -3.94
N CYS A 142 13.59 7.14 -3.47
CA CYS A 142 14.72 6.64 -4.21
C CYS A 142 14.75 5.10 -4.16
N TYR A 143 14.80 4.44 -5.30
CA TYR A 143 14.86 2.99 -5.38
C TYR A 143 16.10 2.40 -4.69
N LEU A 144 17.25 3.09 -4.76
CA LEU A 144 18.50 2.59 -4.19
C LEU A 144 18.49 2.56 -2.66
N CYS A 145 18.06 3.65 -2.03
CA CYS A 145 18.18 3.82 -0.58
C CYS A 145 16.84 3.79 0.18
N GLY A 146 15.71 3.86 -0.51
CA GLY A 146 14.37 3.90 0.11
C GLY A 146 14.01 5.26 0.72
N ALA A 147 14.94 6.23 0.74
CA ALA A 147 14.68 7.57 1.28
C ALA A 147 13.71 8.36 0.41
N LYS A 148 13.07 9.37 1.00
CA LYS A 148 12.22 10.33 0.28
C LYS A 148 12.97 10.94 -0.91
N TRP A 149 12.27 11.09 -2.03
CA TRP A 149 12.89 11.58 -3.25
C TRP A 149 13.51 12.96 -3.04
N LYS A 150 14.74 13.15 -3.54
CA LYS A 150 15.61 14.35 -3.34
C LYS A 150 16.12 14.59 -1.91
N GLU A 151 15.89 13.69 -0.96
CA GLU A 151 16.51 13.73 0.38
C GLU A 151 17.79 12.86 0.46
N CYS A 152 18.28 12.35 -0.67
CA CYS A 152 19.50 11.54 -0.77
C CYS A 152 20.42 12.01 -1.91
N GLY A 153 21.72 11.73 -1.80
CA GLY A 153 22.73 11.99 -2.84
C GLY A 153 22.87 10.87 -3.89
N CYS A 154 21.92 9.95 -3.99
CA CYS A 154 21.97 8.85 -4.94
C CYS A 154 21.88 9.35 -6.39
N PRO A 155 22.49 8.65 -7.37
CA PRO A 155 22.29 8.95 -8.78
C PRO A 155 20.80 8.82 -9.14
N GLN A 156 20.36 9.56 -10.15
CA GLN A 156 18.96 9.49 -10.59
C GLN A 156 18.70 8.33 -11.54
N PHE A 157 19.70 7.90 -12.30
CA PHE A 157 19.57 6.84 -13.31
C PHE A 157 20.70 5.82 -13.15
N ALA A 158 20.48 4.60 -13.64
CA ALA A 158 21.56 3.65 -13.83
C ALA A 158 22.59 4.26 -14.80
N VAL A 159 23.84 4.35 -14.39
CA VAL A 159 24.94 4.78 -15.26
C VAL A 159 25.41 3.54 -16.03
N PRO A 160 25.31 3.50 -17.36
CA PRO A 160 25.86 2.40 -18.14
C PRO A 160 27.39 2.33 -17.93
N PRO A 161 28.00 1.13 -17.92
CA PRO A 161 29.43 0.95 -17.65
C PRO A 161 30.38 1.59 -18.69
N ASP A 162 29.89 2.19 -19.77
CA ASP A 162 30.70 2.66 -20.91
C ASP A 162 30.99 4.18 -20.92
N ILE A 163 30.91 4.86 -19.78
CA ILE A 163 31.33 6.28 -19.65
C ILE A 163 32.31 6.43 -18.48
N ILE A 164 33.56 6.01 -18.71
CA ILE A 164 34.76 6.47 -17.99
C ILE A 164 35.83 6.78 -19.04
#